data_AF-A0A925UW72-F1
#
_entry.id   AF-A0A925UW72-F1
#
_cell.length_a   1.000
_cell.length_b   1.000
_cell.length_c   1.000
_cell.angle_alpha   90.00
_cell.angle_beta   90.00
_cell.angle_gamma   90.00
#
_symmetry.space_group_name_H-M   'P 1'
#
loop_
_entity.id
_entity.type
_entity.pdbx_description
1 polymer ?
#
loop_
_entity_poly.entity_id
_entity_poly.type
_entity_poly.pdbx_seq_one_letter_code
_entity_poly.pdbx_strand_id
1 'polypeptide(L)'
;MDRTTRRHSMLTGNLANANTPGYKRKDCDFNAVLDAENNQAEVRMKEMRERRQQMLSDRTSIRVDGSNVDLEREVMSIAETELRYQALTDMTAQYFAGLKNAIREGR
;
A
#
# COMPACT_ATOMS: atom_id res chain seq x y z
N MET A 1 -1.08 -5.96 9.97
CA MET A 1 0.27 -5.63 10.41
C MET A 1 1.33 -5.99 9.38
N ASP A 2 1.45 -7.25 8.91
CA ASP A 2 2.47 -7.63 7.93
C ASP A 2 2.40 -6.84 6.59
N ARG A 3 1.19 -6.52 6.13
CA ARG A 3 0.96 -5.81 4.86
C ARG A 3 1.43 -4.35 4.85
N THR A 4 1.21 -3.60 5.93
CA THR A 4 1.66 -2.20 6.03
C THR A 4 3.18 -2.13 6.01
N THR A 5 3.82 -3.07 6.71
CA THR A 5 5.28 -3.23 6.71
C THR A 5 5.81 -3.57 5.32
N ARG A 6 5.15 -4.51 4.63
CA ARG A 6 5.52 -4.87 3.26
C ARG A 6 5.38 -3.72 2.27
N ARG A 7 4.29 -2.95 2.35
CA ARG A 7 4.09 -1.75 1.51
C ARG A 7 5.13 -0.69 1.80
N HIS A 8 5.38 -0.41 3.08
CA HIS A 8 6.39 0.55 3.49
C HIS A 8 7.77 0.18 2.92
N SER A 9 8.18 -1.09 3.03
CA SER A 9 9.43 -1.59 2.44
C SER A 9 9.50 -1.40 0.92
N MET A 10 8.40 -1.61 0.18
CA MET A 10 8.34 -1.39 -1.26
C MET A 10 8.46 0.09 -1.63
N LEU A 11 7.77 0.98 -0.90
CA LEU A 11 7.84 2.43 -1.11
C LEU A 11 9.23 2.98 -0.78
N THR A 12 9.86 2.52 0.31
CA THR A 12 11.26 2.86 0.62
C THR A 12 12.21 2.40 -0.48
N GLY A 13 11.97 1.21 -1.05
CA GLY A 13 12.72 0.71 -2.21
C GLY A 13 12.55 1.60 -3.45
N ASN A 14 11.34 2.08 -3.72
CA ASN A 14 11.10 3.03 -4.82
C ASN A 14 11.81 4.36 -4.56
N LEU A 15 11.73 4.88 -3.33
CA LEU A 15 12.37 6.12 -2.91
C LEU A 15 13.89 6.05 -3.10
N ALA A 16 14.52 4.94 -2.69
CA ALA A 16 15.97 4.73 -2.86
C ALA A 16 16.39 4.68 -4.33
N ASN A 17 15.53 4.16 -5.21
CA ASN A 17 15.80 4.03 -6.64
C ASN A 17 15.13 5.13 -7.49
N ALA A 18 14.64 6.21 -6.85
CA ALA A 18 13.91 7.27 -7.55
C ALA A 18 14.76 8.01 -8.59
N ASN A 19 16.09 8.02 -8.41
CA ASN A 19 17.06 8.62 -9.32
C ASN A 19 17.81 7.58 -10.16
N THR A 20 17.36 6.31 -10.18
CA THR A 20 17.99 5.25 -10.95
C THR A 20 17.35 5.18 -12.35
N PRO A 21 18.09 5.49 -13.43
CA PRO A 21 17.53 5.50 -14.78
C PRO A 21 16.86 4.18 -15.14
N GLY A 22 15.65 4.24 -15.71
CA GLY A 22 14.87 3.08 -16.12
C GLY A 22 14.23 2.28 -14.99
N TYR A 23 14.27 2.76 -13.74
CA TYR A 23 13.61 2.08 -12.62
C TYR A 23 12.07 2.23 -12.70
N LYS A 24 11.38 1.09 -12.56
CA LYS A 24 9.92 1.02 -12.56
C LYS A 24 9.38 0.87 -11.14
N ARG A 25 8.44 1.74 -10.80
CA ARG A 25 7.75 1.74 -9.51
C ARG A 25 7.04 0.42 -9.22
N LYS A 26 7.15 -0.08 -7.99
CA LYS A 26 6.43 -1.25 -7.47
C LYS A 26 5.58 -0.83 -6.28
N ASP A 27 4.28 -1.13 -6.29
CA ASP A 27 3.39 -0.87 -5.16
C ASP A 27 2.43 -2.06 -5.00
N CYS A 28 1.94 -2.28 -3.78
CA CYS A 28 0.88 -3.23 -3.48
C CYS A 28 -0.38 -2.46 -3.10
N ASP A 29 -1.36 -2.47 -4.01
CA ASP A 29 -2.62 -1.75 -3.81
C ASP A 29 -3.49 -2.49 -2.78
N PHE A 30 -3.74 -1.83 -1.63
CA PHE A 30 -4.40 -2.43 -0.47
C PHE A 30 -5.84 -2.85 -0.77
N ASN A 31 -6.58 -2.03 -1.52
CA ASN A 31 -7.99 -2.28 -1.82
C ASN A 31 -8.12 -3.44 -2.82
N ALA A 32 -7.29 -3.44 -3.87
CA ALA A 32 -7.32 -4.49 -4.88
C ALA A 32 -6.93 -5.87 -4.33
N VAL A 33 -6.10 -5.95 -3.28
CA VAL A 33 -5.74 -7.23 -2.65
C VAL A 33 -6.80 -7.68 -1.65
N LEU A 34 -7.44 -6.76 -0.92
CA LEU A 34 -8.52 -7.10 0.01
C LEU A 34 -9.75 -7.64 -0.74
N ASP A 35 -10.13 -6.99 -1.85
CA ASP A 35 -11.24 -7.42 -2.69
C ASP A 35 -10.93 -8.76 -3.37
N ALA A 36 -9.69 -8.97 -3.84
CA ALA A 36 -9.27 -10.22 -4.47
C ALA A 36 -9.17 -11.41 -3.51
N GLU A 37 -8.85 -11.20 -2.23
CA GLU A 37 -8.92 -12.26 -1.21
C GLU A 37 -10.35 -12.60 -0.83
N ASN A 38 -11.25 -11.61 -0.89
CA ASN A 38 -12.67 -11.81 -0.59
C ASN A 38 -13.44 -12.42 -1.78
N ASN A 39 -12.92 -12.31 -3.01
CA ASN A 39 -13.59 -12.75 -4.22
C ASN A 39 -12.63 -13.41 -5.22
N GLN A 40 -12.63 -14.76 -5.27
CA GLN A 40 -11.77 -15.54 -6.18
C GLN A 40 -11.99 -15.28 -7.68
N ALA A 41 -13.13 -14.67 -8.07
CA ALA A 41 -13.43 -14.29 -9.45
C ALA A 41 -12.62 -13.08 -9.96
N GLU A 42 -11.98 -12.32 -9.06
CA GLU A 42 -11.34 -11.04 -9.38
C GLU A 42 -9.91 -11.16 -9.94
N VAL A 43 -9.30 -12.34 -9.84
CA VAL A 43 -7.91 -12.59 -10.30
C VAL A 43 -7.75 -12.34 -11.82
N ARG A 44 -8.77 -12.66 -12.63
CA ARG A 44 -8.77 -12.33 -14.07
C ARG A 44 -8.95 -10.84 -14.37
N MET A 45 -9.68 -10.14 -13.50
CA MET A 45 -9.88 -8.69 -13.62
C MET A 45 -8.63 -7.91 -13.18
N LYS A 46 -7.86 -8.50 -12.26
CA LYS A 46 -6.56 -8.01 -11.79
C LYS A 46 -5.51 -7.96 -12.90
N GLU A 47 -5.32 -9.02 -13.69
CA GLU A 47 -4.38 -9.00 -14.83
C GLU A 47 -4.72 -7.92 -15.87
N MET A 48 -6.02 -7.70 -16.13
CA MET A 48 -6.51 -6.67 -17.04
C MET A 48 -6.32 -5.26 -16.49
N ARG A 49 -6.55 -5.04 -15.19
CA ARG A 49 -6.31 -3.75 -14.52
C ARG A 49 -4.83 -3.44 -14.37
N GLU A 50 -3.99 -4.42 -14.02
CA GLU A 50 -2.54 -4.25 -13.91
C GLU A 50 -1.92 -3.89 -15.28
N ARG A 51 -2.34 -4.55 -16.37
CA ARG A 51 -1.95 -4.14 -17.75
C ARG A 51 -2.40 -2.72 -18.10
N ARG A 52 -3.60 -2.32 -17.66
CA ARG A 52 -4.12 -0.97 -17.91
C ARG A 52 -3.38 0.08 -17.07
N GLN A 53 -3.08 -0.19 -15.80
CA GLN A 53 -2.29 0.67 -14.94
C GLN A 53 -0.85 0.81 -15.43
N GLN A 54 -0.23 -0.27 -15.92
CA GLN A 54 1.08 -0.20 -16.60
C GLN A 54 1.02 0.73 -17.82
N MET A 55 -0.01 0.61 -18.67
CA MET A 55 -0.18 1.51 -19.82
C MET A 55 -0.46 2.97 -19.43
N LEU A 56 -1.18 3.23 -18.33
CA LEU A 56 -1.43 4.59 -17.86
C LEU A 56 -0.17 5.20 -17.21
N SER A 57 0.61 4.40 -16.49
CA SER A 57 1.86 4.85 -15.86
C SER A 57 2.95 5.14 -16.90
N ASP A 58 3.01 4.39 -18.00
CA ASP A 58 3.89 4.69 -19.14
C ASP A 58 3.56 6.05 -19.80
N ARG A 59 2.35 6.61 -19.59
CA ARG A 59 1.93 7.89 -20.19
C ARG A 59 2.11 9.11 -19.29
N THR A 60 2.29 8.94 -17.98
CA THR A 60 2.19 10.06 -17.02
C THR A 60 3.52 10.56 -16.46
N SER A 61 4.63 9.84 -16.61
CA SER A 61 5.92 10.31 -16.08
C SER A 61 7.12 9.63 -16.73
N ILE A 62 7.30 9.82 -18.03
CA ILE A 62 8.63 9.67 -18.61
C ILE A 62 9.36 10.98 -18.27
N ARG A 63 10.02 11.01 -17.11
CA ARG A 63 11.16 11.93 -16.92
C ARG A 63 12.15 11.68 -18.07
N VAL A 64 12.96 12.67 -18.42
CA VAL A 64 13.97 12.55 -19.49
C VAL A 64 14.94 11.37 -19.25
N ASP A 65 15.04 10.88 -18.01
CA ASP A 65 15.85 9.72 -17.60
C ASP A 65 15.16 8.34 -17.72
N GLY A 66 13.88 8.27 -18.13
CA GLY A 66 13.12 7.02 -18.24
C GLY A 66 12.59 6.45 -16.91
N SER A 67 12.72 7.18 -15.81
CA SER A 67 12.23 6.78 -14.48
C SER A 67 10.78 7.20 -14.28
N ASN A 68 9.97 6.29 -13.75
CA ASN A 68 8.54 6.50 -13.47
C ASN A 68 8.25 6.67 -11.96
N VAL A 69 9.28 6.96 -11.17
CA VAL A 69 9.16 7.22 -9.73
C VAL A 69 9.10 8.73 -9.50
N ASP A 70 8.11 9.15 -8.72
CA ASP A 70 7.88 10.53 -8.32
C ASP A 70 8.18 10.65 -6.82
N LEU A 71 9.23 11.41 -6.47
CA LEU A 71 9.77 11.48 -5.11
C LEU A 71 8.72 12.00 -4.13
N GLU A 72 8.05 13.08 -4.51
CA GLU A 72 7.01 13.73 -3.72
C GLU A 72 5.84 12.77 -3.49
N ARG A 73 5.41 12.04 -4.52
CA ARG A 73 4.36 11.01 -4.38
C ARG A 73 4.77 9.82 -3.53
N GLU A 74 6.01 9.35 -3.62
CA GLU A 74 6.49 8.24 -2.79
C GLU A 74 6.54 8.65 -1.31
N VAL A 75 7.03 9.85 -0.99
CA VAL A 75 7.06 10.37 0.38
C VAL A 75 5.65 10.50 0.96
N MET A 76 4.69 11.02 0.18
CA MET A 76 3.29 11.09 0.59
C MET A 76 2.69 9.70 0.84
N SER A 77 3.00 8.73 -0.02
CA SER A 77 2.52 7.34 0.12
C SER A 77 3.10 6.64 1.36
N ILE A 78 4.36 6.95 1.71
CA ILE A 78 5.01 6.46 2.94
C ILE A 78 4.27 7.01 4.16
N ALA A 79 4.02 8.32 4.21
CA ALA A 79 3.31 8.98 5.29
C ALA A 79 1.88 8.44 5.45
N GLU A 80 1.16 8.23 4.35
CA GLU A 80 -0.18 7.61 4.36
C GLU A 80 -0.15 6.20 4.97
N THR A 81 0.86 5.40 4.61
CA THR A 81 1.02 4.04 5.12
C THR A 81 1.32 4.04 6.62
N GLU A 82 2.12 4.99 7.09
CA GLU A 82 2.45 5.15 8.51
C GLU A 82 1.23 5.59 9.34
N LEU A 83 0.48 6.59 8.87
CA LEU A 83 -0.77 7.03 9.50
C LEU A 83 -1.80 5.89 9.60
N ARG A 84 -1.93 5.08 8.54
CA ARG A 84 -2.81 3.90 8.58
C ARG A 84 -2.36 2.88 9.61
N TYR A 85 -1.06 2.64 9.74
CA TYR A 85 -0.54 1.71 10.73
C TYR A 85 -0.86 2.16 12.16
N GLN A 86 -0.69 3.46 12.45
CA GLN A 86 -1.07 4.06 13.72
C GLN A 86 -2.56 3.88 14.01
N ALA A 87 -3.42 4.26 13.05
CA ALA A 87 -4.87 4.11 13.18
C ALA A 87 -5.32 2.66 13.45
N LEU A 88 -4.72 1.68 12.74
CA LEU A 88 -5.00 0.26 12.96
C LEU A 88 -4.57 -0.18 14.36
N THR A 89 -3.41 0.28 14.82
CA THR A 89 -2.91 -0.04 16.16
C THR A 89 -3.84 0.54 17.24
N ASP A 90 -4.26 1.78 17.10
CA ASP A 90 -5.19 2.44 18.02
C ASP A 90 -6.54 1.71 18.09
N MET A 91 -7.10 1.36 16.92
CA MET A 91 -8.35 0.60 16.84
C MET A 91 -8.23 -0.76 17.53
N THR A 92 -7.12 -1.48 17.31
CA THR A 92 -6.90 -2.78 17.97
C THR A 92 -6.74 -2.63 19.49
N ALA A 93 -6.04 -1.59 19.94
CA ALA A 93 -5.86 -1.31 21.36
C ALA A 93 -7.20 -1.01 22.04
N GLN A 94 -8.07 -0.21 21.41
CA GLN A 94 -9.42 0.07 21.89
C GLN A 94 -10.28 -1.20 21.97
N TYR A 95 -10.22 -2.06 20.94
CA TYR A 95 -10.94 -3.32 20.92
C TYR A 95 -10.54 -4.24 22.10
N PHE A 96 -9.24 -4.42 22.35
CA PHE A 96 -8.76 -5.22 23.48
C PHE A 96 -9.09 -4.58 24.83
N ALA A 97 -9.02 -3.26 24.93
CA ALA A 97 -9.43 -2.53 26.14
C ALA A 97 -10.93 -2.76 26.44
N GLY A 98 -11.79 -2.69 25.41
CA GLY A 98 -13.21 -3.00 25.52
C GLY A 98 -13.48 -4.43 25.98
N LEU A 99 -12.83 -5.43 25.37
CA LEU A 99 -12.93 -6.82 25.79
C LEU A 99 -12.48 -7.02 27.25
N LYS A 100 -11.36 -6.40 27.65
CA LYS A 100 -10.86 -6.48 29.02
C LYS A 100 -11.85 -5.90 30.02
N ASN A 101 -12.46 -4.77 29.69
CA ASN A 101 -13.45 -4.12 30.56
C ASN A 101 -14.71 -4.99 30.68
N ALA A 102 -15.22 -5.54 29.57
CA ALA A 102 -16.39 -6.44 29.58
C ALA A 102 -16.17 -7.71 30.44
N ILE A 103 -14.97 -8.30 30.38
CA ILE A 103 -14.62 -9.47 31.21
C ILE A 103 -14.52 -9.10 32.70
N ARG A 104 -14.07 -7.87 33.00
CA ARG A 104 -13.83 -7.41 34.38
C ARG A 104 -15.10 -6.93 35.09
N GLU A 105 -16.04 -6.33 34.36
CA GLU A 105 -17.32 -5.84 34.89
C GLU A 105 -18.39 -6.94 34.98
N GLY A 106 -18.20 -8.09 34.33
CA GLY A 106 -19.11 -9.24 34.37
C GLY A 106 -18.96 -10.18 35.59
N ARG A 107 -18.27 -9.78 36.66
CA ARG A 107 -18.13 -10.55 37.91
C ARG A 107 -18.86 -9.89 39.07
#